data_AF-A0A261CDB2-F1
#
_entry.id   AF-A0A261CDB2-F1
#
_cell.length_a   1.000
_cell.length_b   1.000
_cell.length_c   1.000
_cell.angle_alpha   90.00
_cell.angle_beta   90.00
_cell.angle_gamma   90.00
#
_symmetry.space_group_name_H-M   'P 1'
#
loop_
_entity.id
_entity.type
_entity.pdbx_description
1 polymer ?
#
loop_
_entity_poly.entity_id
_entity_poly.type
_entity_poly.pdbx_seq_one_letter_code
_entity_poly.pdbx_strand_id
1 'polypeptide(L)'
;MKNFTAAYKDVPFLNFFYARIKENKTGRYEDTFPWVSLCGIERNFLRCDDTPLVYTELDPTEKSLKIGQSSIQYPFEPSTLSMTATGRVYHKSSIGGKALVADKLTDKLYHRFRFDKDGNPIGFEFENQIVRLNDVI
;
A
#
# COMPACT_ATOMS: atom_id res chain seq x y z
N MET A 1 18.80 -18.22 16.57
CA MET A 1 17.34 -18.06 16.69
C MET A 1 16.94 -16.78 15.96
N LYS A 2 16.15 -16.86 14.88
CA LYS A 2 15.60 -15.66 14.22
C LYS A 2 14.44 -15.17 15.10
N ASN A 3 14.61 -14.01 15.73
CA ASN A 3 13.56 -13.30 16.47
C ASN A 3 12.50 -12.74 15.49
N PHE A 4 11.29 -12.45 15.96
CA PHE A 4 10.17 -11.99 15.11
C PHE A 4 10.56 -10.76 14.25
N THR A 5 11.43 -9.90 14.77
CA THR A 5 11.98 -8.74 14.05
C THR A 5 12.82 -9.12 12.84
N ALA A 6 13.45 -10.30 12.83
CA ALA A 6 14.20 -10.81 11.69
C ALA A 6 13.29 -11.19 10.51
N ALA A 7 12.02 -11.50 10.75
CA ALA A 7 11.06 -11.81 9.68
C ALA A 7 10.81 -10.60 8.76
N TYR A 8 10.90 -9.37 9.28
CA TYR A 8 10.81 -8.14 8.49
C TYR A 8 11.99 -7.92 7.53
N LYS A 9 13.04 -8.74 7.62
CA LYS A 9 14.21 -8.71 6.72
C LYS A 9 14.32 -9.99 5.88
N ASP A 10 13.42 -10.95 6.07
CA ASP A 10 13.42 -12.21 5.34
C ASP A 10 12.60 -12.06 4.05
N VAL A 11 13.25 -11.64 2.97
CA VAL A 11 12.59 -11.34 1.69
C VAL A 11 11.77 -12.52 1.16
N PRO A 12 12.26 -13.78 1.16
CA PRO A 12 11.45 -14.94 0.78
C PRO A 12 10.16 -15.08 1.61
N PHE A 13 10.25 -14.93 2.93
CA PHE A 13 9.08 -14.97 3.80
C PHE A 13 8.10 -13.83 3.51
N LEU A 14 8.60 -12.59 3.35
CA LEU A 14 7.74 -11.44 3.04
C LEU A 14 7.02 -11.60 1.71
N ASN A 15 7.73 -12.05 0.67
CA ASN A 15 7.13 -12.37 -0.63
C ASN A 15 6.03 -13.42 -0.48
N PHE A 16 6.33 -14.50 0.24
CA PHE A 16 5.38 -15.56 0.51
C PHE A 16 4.12 -15.04 1.23
N PHE A 17 4.32 -14.22 2.26
CA PHE A 17 3.29 -13.72 3.16
C PHE A 17 2.36 -12.74 2.44
N TYR A 18 2.93 -11.69 1.83
CA TYR A 18 2.16 -10.66 1.14
C TYR A 18 1.40 -11.20 -0.06
N ALA A 19 2.01 -12.08 -0.86
CA ALA A 19 1.34 -12.69 -2.03
C ALA A 19 0.10 -13.52 -1.66
N ARG A 20 -0.09 -13.85 -0.39
CA ARG A 20 -1.19 -14.68 0.10
C ARG A 20 -2.18 -13.94 0.99
N ILE A 21 -1.93 -12.67 1.30
CA ILE A 21 -2.92 -11.85 2.00
C ILE A 21 -4.17 -11.75 1.12
N LYS A 22 -5.32 -12.00 1.72
CA LYS A 22 -6.63 -11.84 1.10
C LYS A 22 -7.69 -11.61 2.18
N GLU A 23 -8.88 -11.22 1.75
CA GLU A 23 -10.04 -11.09 2.62
C GLU A 23 -10.33 -12.42 3.35
N ASN A 24 -10.58 -12.35 4.64
CA ASN A 24 -10.89 -13.51 5.47
C ASN A 24 -12.34 -13.94 5.25
N LYS A 25 -12.52 -14.97 4.43
CA LYS A 25 -13.80 -15.66 4.20
C LYS A 25 -13.74 -17.11 4.67
N THR A 26 -13.06 -17.35 5.78
CA THR A 26 -12.74 -18.70 6.24
C THR A 26 -13.72 -19.29 7.26
N GLY A 27 -14.73 -18.51 7.68
CA GLY A 27 -15.65 -18.77 8.77
C GLY A 27 -15.03 -18.62 10.16
N ARG A 28 -13.78 -18.13 10.26
CA ARG A 28 -13.05 -18.01 11.53
C ARG A 28 -12.56 -16.60 11.76
N TYR A 29 -13.01 -16.00 12.86
CA TYR A 29 -12.62 -14.67 13.33
C TYR A 29 -12.79 -13.54 12.31
N GLU A 30 -13.70 -13.68 11.34
CA GLU A 30 -13.88 -12.71 10.25
C GLU A 30 -14.16 -11.30 10.79
N ASP A 31 -14.99 -11.20 11.82
CA ASP A 31 -15.37 -9.92 12.45
C ASP A 31 -14.19 -9.21 13.14
N THR A 32 -13.13 -9.94 13.52
CA THR A 32 -11.99 -9.38 14.26
C THR A 32 -10.74 -9.27 13.38
N PHE A 33 -10.55 -10.21 12.46
CA PHE A 33 -9.39 -10.29 11.58
C PHE A 33 -9.87 -10.37 10.13
N PRO A 34 -10.06 -9.21 9.47
CA PRO A 34 -10.63 -9.14 8.13
C PRO A 34 -9.70 -9.70 7.04
N TRP A 35 -8.44 -9.99 7.37
CA TRP A 35 -7.46 -10.52 6.42
C TRP A 35 -6.90 -11.86 6.88
N VAL A 36 -6.47 -12.66 5.91
CA VAL A 36 -5.80 -13.94 6.17
C VAL A 36 -4.67 -14.16 5.18
N SER A 37 -3.55 -14.72 5.65
CA SER A 37 -2.47 -15.26 4.81
C SER A 37 -2.27 -16.75 5.13
N LEU A 38 -2.44 -17.60 4.12
CA LEU A 38 -2.49 -19.06 4.28
C LEU A 38 -1.13 -19.71 4.00
N CYS A 39 -0.73 -20.69 4.81
CA CYS A 39 0.50 -21.47 4.62
C CYS A 39 0.22 -22.96 4.81
N GLY A 40 -0.24 -23.64 3.76
CA GLY A 40 -0.72 -25.01 3.87
C GLY A 40 -1.90 -25.07 4.85
N ILE A 41 -1.72 -25.80 5.96
CA ILE A 41 -2.72 -25.89 7.03
C ILE A 41 -2.66 -24.70 8.02
N GLU A 42 -1.54 -23.99 8.06
CA GLU A 42 -1.33 -22.84 8.94
C GLU A 42 -2.06 -21.60 8.39
N ARG A 43 -2.57 -20.78 9.31
CA ARG A 43 -3.33 -19.56 8.99
C ARG A 43 -2.84 -18.41 9.85
N ASN A 44 -2.39 -17.35 9.19
CA ASN A 44 -2.10 -16.08 9.83
C ASN A 44 -3.32 -15.18 9.64
N PHE A 45 -4.08 -14.94 10.70
CA PHE A 45 -5.19 -13.98 10.72
C PHE A 45 -4.63 -12.58 11.01
N LEU A 46 -4.99 -11.58 10.22
CA LEU A 46 -4.46 -10.23 10.36
C LEU A 46 -5.58 -9.21 10.57
N ARG A 47 -5.27 -8.25 11.44
CA ARG A 47 -5.98 -6.99 11.61
C ARG A 47 -4.96 -5.88 11.47
N CYS A 48 -5.34 -4.82 10.77
CA CYS A 48 -4.50 -3.66 10.52
C CYS A 48 -5.25 -2.42 10.97
N ASP A 49 -4.52 -1.40 11.42
CA ASP A 49 -5.14 -0.15 11.87
C ASP A 49 -5.62 0.73 10.70
N ASP A 50 -5.04 0.55 9.50
CA ASP A 50 -5.40 1.31 8.30
C ASP A 50 -5.60 0.36 7.09
N THR A 51 -4.54 0.03 6.36
CA THR A 51 -4.59 -0.87 5.19
C THR A 51 -3.74 -2.13 5.39
N PRO A 52 -4.10 -3.27 4.77
CA PRO A 52 -3.33 -4.51 4.87
C PRO A 52 -1.96 -4.45 4.18
N LEU A 53 -1.80 -3.53 3.22
CA LEU A 53 -0.56 -3.28 2.51
C LEU A 53 -0.11 -1.83 2.71
N VAL A 54 1.21 -1.63 2.66
CA VAL A 54 1.84 -0.30 2.65
C VAL A 54 2.89 -0.27 1.54
N TYR A 55 2.75 0.65 0.60
CA TYR A 55 3.75 0.92 -0.43
C TYR A 55 4.88 1.76 0.15
N THR A 56 6.10 1.25 0.09
CA THR A 56 7.26 1.83 0.76
C THR A 56 8.26 2.46 -0.20
N GLU A 57 8.28 2.01 -1.46
CA GLU A 57 9.22 2.50 -2.48
C GLU A 57 8.51 2.59 -3.84
N LEU A 58 8.80 3.67 -4.58
CA LEU A 58 8.54 3.79 -6.01
C LEU A 58 9.82 3.38 -6.74
N ASP A 59 9.71 2.48 -7.71
CA ASP A 59 10.83 2.05 -8.54
C ASP A 59 11.44 3.24 -9.31
N PRO A 60 12.76 3.28 -9.56
CA PRO A 60 13.39 4.40 -10.27
C PRO A 60 12.87 4.65 -11.68
N THR A 61 12.25 3.66 -12.33
CA THR A 61 11.59 3.86 -13.63
C THR A 61 10.18 4.44 -13.50
N GLU A 62 9.72 4.67 -12.27
CA GLU A 62 8.38 5.14 -11.89
C GLU A 62 7.22 4.28 -12.43
N LYS A 63 7.48 2.99 -12.69
CA LYS A 63 6.46 2.06 -13.22
C LYS A 63 5.76 1.24 -12.15
N SER A 64 6.35 1.13 -10.97
CA SER A 64 5.85 0.21 -9.95
C SER A 64 6.14 0.66 -8.52
N LEU A 65 5.26 0.26 -7.61
CA LEU A 65 5.36 0.43 -6.18
C LEU A 65 5.70 -0.89 -5.50
N LYS A 66 6.62 -0.87 -4.56
CA LYS A 66 7.06 -2.02 -3.77
C LYS A 66 6.47 -1.98 -2.37
N ILE A 67 6.21 -3.16 -1.79
CA ILE A 67 5.68 -3.30 -0.43
C ILE A 67 6.73 -3.78 0.56
N GLY A 68 6.90 -3.05 1.66
CA GLY A 68 7.85 -3.37 2.72
C GLY A 68 9.27 -3.61 2.20
N GLN A 69 9.91 -4.66 2.73
CA GLN A 69 11.22 -5.16 2.26
C GLN A 69 11.08 -6.32 1.27
N SER A 70 9.87 -6.61 0.80
CA SER A 70 9.64 -7.69 -0.17
C SER A 70 10.16 -7.31 -1.56
N SER A 71 10.27 -8.24 -2.50
CA SER A 71 10.51 -7.93 -3.91
C SER A 71 9.23 -7.82 -4.75
N ILE A 72 8.05 -7.82 -4.11
CA ILE A 72 6.76 -7.71 -4.80
C ILE A 72 6.56 -6.28 -5.26
N GLN A 73 6.12 -6.14 -6.50
CA GLN A 73 5.83 -4.87 -7.16
C GLN A 73 4.39 -4.84 -7.66
N TYR A 74 3.77 -3.67 -7.57
CA TYR A 74 2.45 -3.36 -8.12
C TYR A 74 2.58 -2.22 -9.12
N PRO A 75 1.82 -2.19 -10.22
CA PRO A 75 1.84 -1.06 -11.14
C PRO A 75 1.58 0.27 -10.43
N PHE A 76 2.36 1.29 -10.78
CA PHE A 76 2.11 2.66 -10.33
C PHE A 76 1.20 3.36 -11.33
N GLU A 77 0.07 3.86 -10.85
CA GLU A 77 -0.92 4.58 -11.63
C GLU A 77 -1.25 5.91 -10.93
N PRO A 78 -0.59 7.01 -11.36
CA PRO A 78 -0.67 8.30 -10.68
C PRO A 78 -2.09 8.82 -10.47
N SER A 79 -3.01 8.58 -11.41
CA SER A 79 -4.42 8.99 -11.31
C SER A 79 -5.17 8.35 -10.14
N THR A 80 -4.64 7.26 -9.58
CA THR A 80 -5.26 6.53 -8.46
C THR A 80 -4.67 6.90 -7.11
N LEU A 81 -3.74 7.87 -7.08
CA LEU A 81 -3.33 8.50 -5.85
C LEU A 81 -4.49 9.28 -5.25
N SER A 82 -4.60 9.21 -3.93
CA SER A 82 -5.52 10.03 -3.14
C SER A 82 -4.82 10.48 -1.88
N MET A 83 -5.23 11.63 -1.34
CA MET A 83 -4.69 12.14 -0.09
C MET A 83 -5.83 12.62 0.79
N THR A 84 -5.83 12.19 2.05
CA THR A 84 -6.82 12.64 3.04
C THR A 84 -6.48 14.03 3.57
N ALA A 85 -7.42 14.68 4.23
CA ALA A 85 -7.18 15.95 4.93
C ALA A 85 -6.03 15.90 5.97
N THR A 86 -5.68 14.70 6.46
CA THR A 86 -4.55 14.51 7.39
C THR A 86 -3.19 14.37 6.71
N GLY A 87 -3.14 14.40 5.37
CA GLY A 87 -1.92 14.22 4.58
C GLY A 87 -1.55 12.75 4.30
N ARG A 88 -2.31 11.78 4.82
CA ARG A 88 -2.12 10.36 4.45
C ARG A 88 -2.41 10.16 2.97
N VAL A 89 -1.46 9.55 2.26
CA VAL A 89 -1.57 9.24 0.82
C VAL A 89 -1.87 7.76 0.64
N TYR A 90 -2.77 7.44 -0.29
CA TYR A 90 -3.09 6.09 -0.69
C TYR A 90 -2.92 5.93 -2.20
N HIS A 91 -2.65 4.70 -2.62
CA HIS A 91 -2.71 4.27 -4.01
C HIS A 91 -3.65 3.06 -4.10
N LYS A 92 -4.26 2.83 -5.27
CA LYS A 92 -5.11 1.64 -5.44
C LYS A 92 -4.36 0.35 -5.12
N SER A 93 -5.10 -0.64 -4.65
CA SER A 93 -4.57 -1.98 -4.41
C SER A 93 -5.62 -3.05 -4.70
N SER A 94 -5.17 -4.19 -5.20
CA SER A 94 -6.04 -5.37 -5.35
C SER A 94 -6.45 -5.97 -3.99
N ILE A 95 -5.73 -5.65 -2.91
CA ILE A 95 -6.06 -6.08 -1.56
C ILE A 95 -6.64 -4.89 -0.80
N GLY A 96 -7.90 -4.99 -0.41
CA GLY A 96 -8.59 -3.93 0.34
C GLY A 96 -8.91 -2.66 -0.44
N GLY A 97 -8.77 -2.68 -1.77
CA GLY A 97 -9.10 -1.56 -2.67
C GLY A 97 -8.05 -0.45 -2.70
N LYS A 98 -7.38 -0.18 -1.57
CA LYS A 98 -6.30 0.80 -1.44
C LYS A 98 -5.21 0.33 -0.48
N ALA A 99 -4.02 0.88 -0.66
CA ALA A 99 -2.89 0.70 0.24
C ALA A 99 -2.30 2.06 0.59
N LEU A 100 -1.93 2.23 1.86
CA LEU A 100 -1.22 3.40 2.35
C LEU A 100 0.13 3.52 1.64
N VAL A 101 0.52 4.75 1.32
CA VAL A 101 1.87 5.11 0.89
C VAL A 101 2.64 5.55 2.13
N ALA A 102 3.75 4.90 2.42
CA ALA A 102 4.54 5.18 3.62
C ALA A 102 5.01 6.63 3.65
N ASP A 103 5.06 7.26 4.83
CA ASP A 103 5.41 8.68 5.01
C ASP A 103 6.71 9.06 4.28
N LYS A 104 7.76 8.24 4.40
CA LYS A 104 9.03 8.46 3.70
C LYS A 104 8.89 8.53 2.17
N LEU A 105 7.96 7.78 1.59
CA LEU A 105 7.67 7.85 0.16
C LEU A 105 6.76 9.05 -0.13
N THR A 106 5.75 9.29 0.71
CA THR A 106 4.87 10.46 0.63
C THR A 106 5.66 11.77 0.61
N ASP A 107 6.63 11.97 1.49
CA ASP A 107 7.49 13.15 1.54
C ASP A 107 8.23 13.40 0.22
N LYS A 108 8.68 12.31 -0.43
CA LYS A 108 9.33 12.39 -1.75
C LYS A 108 8.36 12.73 -2.86
N LEU A 109 7.10 12.31 -2.75
CA LEU A 109 6.09 12.55 -3.78
C LEU A 109 5.33 13.87 -3.56
N TYR A 110 5.36 14.43 -2.34
CA TYR A 110 4.49 15.53 -1.93
C TYR A 110 4.57 16.76 -2.85
N HIS A 111 5.77 17.15 -3.26
CA HIS A 111 6.00 18.31 -4.14
C HIS A 111 5.41 18.15 -5.56
N ARG A 112 5.05 16.93 -5.95
CA ARG A 112 4.42 16.61 -7.24
C ARG A 112 2.90 16.71 -7.17
N PHE A 113 2.31 16.76 -5.98
CA PHE A 113 0.87 17.00 -5.86
C PHE A 113 0.54 18.45 -6.26
N ARG A 114 -0.65 18.61 -6.81
CA ARG A 114 -1.27 19.90 -7.11
C ARG A 114 -2.54 20.02 -6.29
N PHE A 115 -2.67 21.15 -5.62
CA PHE A 115 -3.76 21.43 -4.70
C PHE A 115 -4.62 22.56 -5.25
N ASP A 116 -5.92 22.50 -4.96
CA ASP A 116 -6.80 23.63 -5.18
C ASP A 116 -6.61 24.70 -4.08
N LYS A 117 -7.40 25.78 -4.17
CA LYS A 117 -7.40 26.88 -3.19
C LYS A 117 -7.78 26.46 -1.77
N ASP A 118 -8.48 25.34 -1.62
CA ASP A 118 -8.99 24.81 -0.36
C ASP A 118 -8.03 23.75 0.23
N GLY A 119 -6.92 23.46 -0.47
CA GLY A 119 -5.90 22.50 -0.04
C GLY A 119 -6.20 21.06 -0.43
N ASN A 120 -7.20 20.82 -1.29
CA ASN A 120 -7.52 19.46 -1.73
C ASN A 120 -6.61 19.02 -2.88
N PRO A 121 -6.13 17.76 -2.89
CA PRO A 121 -5.31 17.22 -3.96
C PRO A 121 -6.16 17.02 -5.23
N ILE A 122 -5.85 17.76 -6.30
CA ILE A 122 -6.61 17.70 -7.57
C ILE A 122 -5.82 17.07 -8.71
N GLY A 123 -4.50 17.00 -8.58
CA GLY A 123 -3.62 16.45 -9.62
C GLY A 123 -2.27 16.02 -9.09
N PHE A 124 -1.55 15.30 -9.93
CA PHE A 124 -0.21 14.81 -9.67
C PHE A 124 0.68 14.99 -10.90
N GLU A 125 1.86 15.56 -10.72
CA GLU A 125 2.85 15.78 -11.76
C GLU A 125 3.58 14.47 -12.10
N PHE A 126 3.39 13.99 -13.33
CA PHE A 126 3.95 12.75 -13.84
C PHE A 126 4.31 12.90 -15.33
N GLU A 127 5.52 12.51 -15.71
CA GLU A 127 6.01 12.60 -17.10
C GLU A 127 5.81 13.99 -17.75
N ASN A 128 6.09 15.07 -16.99
CA ASN A 128 5.88 16.47 -17.39
C ASN A 128 4.42 16.84 -17.70
N GLN A 129 3.47 16.04 -17.22
CA GLN A 129 2.03 16.29 -17.34
C GLN A 129 1.38 16.32 -15.95
N ILE A 130 0.25 17.01 -15.84
CA ILE A 130 -0.60 16.95 -14.65
C ILE A 130 -1.66 15.89 -14.89
N VAL A 131 -1.54 14.78 -14.19
CA VAL A 131 -2.55 13.72 -14.16
C VAL A 131 -3.61 14.09 -13.13
N ARG A 132 -4.88 14.13 -13.54
CA ARG A 132 -6.01 14.37 -12.61
C ARG A 132 -6.20 13.14 -11.71
N LEU A 133 -6.44 13.39 -10.43
CA LEU A 133 -6.74 12.33 -9.47
C LEU A 133 -8.20 11.90 -9.57
N ASN A 134 -8.44 10.59 -9.51
CA ASN A 134 -9.76 9.99 -9.70
C ASN A 134 -10.70 10.25 -8.51
N ASP A 135 -10.16 10.28 -7.28
CA ASP A 135 -10.92 10.42 -6.05
C ASP A 135 -10.28 11.47 -5.12
N VAL A 136 -11.06 12.49 -4.76
CA VAL A 136 -10.80 13.30 -3.57
C VAL A 136 -11.57 12.59 -2.44
N ILE A 137 -10.86 11.94 -1.52
CA ILE A 137 -11.47 11.25 -0.37
C ILE A 137 -12.02 12.28 0.62
#